data_AF-A0A8T2A4X0-F1
#
_entry.id   AF-A0A8T2A4X0-F1
#
_cell.length_a   1.000
_cell.length_b   1.000
_cell.length_c   1.000
_cell.angle_alpha   90.00
_cell.angle_beta   90.00
_cell.angle_gamma   90.00
#
_symmetry.space_group_name_H-M   'P 1'
#
loop_
_entity.id
_entity.type
_entity.pdbx_description
1 polymer ?
#
loop_
_entity_poly.entity_id
_entity_poly.type
_entity_poly.pdbx_seq_one_letter_code
_entity_poly.pdbx_strand_id
1 'polypeptide(L)'
;MRTFVGFYILCLLIGQDLPFLAADDANVINDSTQNLCFANRLSDFLPPPYSNISDNMPCTPLWNTFVLRYSENRDNVMTIIVSALYTTGWVGIGFSKEGRMVGSSAMVGWISKKGHAKIKQYYLQGTERDQVVPDQGELQLQKVPPVVALHGAMIYLAFQVKFAVRVPRRAVILAFSTAYPSKLGRLTKHDDKTTVIVDFSKASGATSIKTTTSTEKTKHGVMAILGWGFLLPVGAILARYLRHKDPLWYYLHIGFQFTGFIFGLAAVILGIQLYNRIQPDIPAHRGIGIFLLVLSILQVLAFFARPQKETKMRRYWNWYHHWIGRISLFFGAVNIVLGIRMADNGGDGWKIGYGFVLSVTLLAFVVLEIFRIRGSIGSPSSHTPPSFEAHQSSTSV
;
A
#
# COMPACT_ATOMS: atom_id res chain seq x y z
N MET A 1 24.40 26.99 15.51
CA MET A 1 24.00 26.25 16.73
C MET A 1 22.55 26.49 17.14
N ARG A 2 22.00 27.71 17.02
CA ARG A 2 20.58 28.01 17.34
C ARG A 2 19.52 27.38 16.40
N THR A 3 19.89 27.00 15.17
CA THR A 3 18.99 26.35 14.19
C THR A 3 18.85 24.84 14.37
N PHE A 4 19.77 24.18 15.09
CA PHE A 4 19.72 22.73 15.33
C PHE A 4 18.81 22.34 16.51
N VAL A 5 18.63 23.23 17.48
CA VAL A 5 17.73 23.00 18.63
C VAL A 5 16.25 23.04 18.20
N GLY A 6 15.89 23.91 17.25
CA GLY A 6 14.55 23.94 16.67
C GLY A 6 14.19 22.69 15.86
N PHE A 7 15.18 22.03 15.25
CA PHE A 7 14.98 20.79 14.48
C PHE A 7 14.75 19.57 15.39
N TYR A 8 15.43 19.51 16.54
CA TYR A 8 15.19 18.47 17.55
C TYR A 8 13.81 18.61 18.23
N ILE A 9 13.38 19.84 18.49
CA ILE A 9 12.04 20.11 19.06
C ILE A 9 10.94 19.78 18.04
N LEU A 10 11.15 20.04 16.74
CA LEU A 10 10.22 19.65 15.69
C LEU A 10 10.14 18.11 15.55
N CYS A 11 11.26 17.39 15.62
CA CYS A 11 11.27 15.92 15.63
C CYS A 11 10.62 15.30 16.88
N LEU A 12 10.74 15.94 18.05
CA LEU A 12 10.06 15.52 19.28
C LEU A 12 8.55 15.79 19.23
N LEU A 13 8.11 16.87 18.56
CA LEU A 13 6.69 17.18 18.32
C LEU A 13 6.05 16.31 17.23
N ILE A 14 6.82 15.78 16.28
CA ILE A 14 6.34 14.80 15.28
C ILE A 14 6.15 13.39 15.91
N GLY A 15 6.74 13.15 17.09
CA GLY A 15 6.59 11.90 17.86
C GLY A 15 5.33 11.82 18.72
N GLN A 16 4.59 12.92 18.90
CA GLN A 16 3.28 12.93 19.54
C GLN A 16 2.20 13.04 18.47
N ASP A 17 1.19 12.18 18.57
CA ASP A 17 0.11 11.98 17.62
C ASP A 17 -0.35 13.28 16.94
N LEU A 18 0.20 13.57 15.76
CA LEU A 18 -0.44 14.52 14.85
C LEU A 18 -1.82 13.91 14.54
N PRO A 19 -2.93 14.60 14.81
CA PRO A 19 -4.22 14.20 14.28
C PRO A 19 -4.14 14.44 12.78
N PHE A 20 -3.60 13.45 12.07
CA PHE A 20 -3.70 13.36 10.64
C PHE A 20 -5.19 13.44 10.34
N LEU A 21 -5.57 14.30 9.40
CA LEU A 21 -6.84 14.20 8.69
C LEU A 21 -6.81 12.89 7.89
N ALA A 22 -6.79 11.76 8.60
CA ALA A 22 -7.54 10.63 8.15
C ALA A 22 -8.94 11.20 8.04
N ALA A 23 -9.51 11.17 6.84
CA ALA A 23 -10.93 10.95 6.78
C ALA A 23 -11.15 9.78 7.76
N ASP A 24 -11.75 10.09 8.91
CA ASP A 24 -12.37 9.07 9.72
C ASP A 24 -13.27 8.39 8.69
N ASP A 25 -12.88 7.20 8.25
CA ASP A 25 -13.85 6.20 7.86
C ASP A 25 -14.59 5.87 9.17
N ALA A 26 -15.36 6.86 9.64
CA ALA A 26 -16.48 6.70 10.52
C ALA A 26 -17.19 5.46 10.02
N ASN A 27 -17.58 4.60 10.96
CA ASN A 27 -18.31 3.35 10.75
C ASN A 27 -19.48 3.50 9.76
N VAL A 28 -19.19 3.64 8.48
CA VAL A 28 -20.09 3.33 7.39
C VAL A 28 -19.94 1.83 7.29
N ILE A 29 -20.61 1.15 8.22
CA ILE A 29 -21.13 -0.18 7.98
C ILE A 29 -21.95 0.00 6.72
N ASN A 30 -21.32 -0.29 5.58
CA ASN A 30 -21.91 -0.11 4.28
C ASN A 30 -23.19 -0.94 4.27
N ASP A 31 -24.32 -0.34 3.92
CA ASP A 31 -25.64 -1.00 3.85
C ASP A 31 -25.60 -2.30 3.00
N SER A 32 -24.60 -2.40 2.11
CA SER A 32 -24.27 -3.58 1.31
C SER A 32 -23.65 -4.77 2.07
N THR A 33 -22.91 -4.57 3.18
CA THR A 33 -22.32 -5.68 3.95
C THR A 33 -23.30 -6.32 4.94
N GLN A 34 -24.35 -5.62 5.37
CA GLN A 34 -25.43 -6.24 6.14
C GLN A 34 -26.25 -7.23 5.28
N ASN A 35 -26.45 -6.94 4.00
CA ASN A 35 -27.17 -7.82 3.07
C ASN A 35 -26.49 -9.18 2.80
N LEU A 36 -25.18 -9.34 3.05
CA LEU A 36 -24.48 -10.62 2.84
C LEU A 36 -24.88 -11.70 3.86
N CYS A 37 -25.39 -11.28 5.03
CA CYS A 37 -25.88 -12.19 6.06
C CYS A 37 -27.38 -12.47 5.95
N PHE A 38 -28.14 -11.60 5.27
CA PHE A 38 -29.57 -11.75 5.01
C PHE A 38 -29.80 -12.34 3.60
N ALA A 39 -29.82 -13.67 3.45
CA ALA A 39 -30.39 -14.25 2.22
C ALA A 39 -30.75 -15.73 2.26
N ASN A 40 -30.01 -16.62 2.92
CA ASN A 40 -30.10 -18.04 2.57
C ASN A 40 -30.25 -18.95 3.79
N ARG A 41 -31.33 -19.74 3.83
CA ARG A 41 -31.40 -20.99 4.59
C ARG A 41 -30.37 -21.96 4.02
N LEU A 42 -29.24 -22.06 4.68
CA LEU A 42 -28.16 -22.96 4.27
C LEU A 42 -28.58 -24.42 4.40
N SER A 43 -29.55 -24.70 5.27
CA SER A 43 -30.18 -26.02 5.43
C SER A 43 -30.76 -26.59 4.14
N ASP A 44 -31.18 -25.73 3.20
CA ASP A 44 -31.96 -26.14 2.03
C ASP A 44 -31.09 -26.78 0.94
N PHE A 45 -29.77 -26.53 0.96
CA PHE A 45 -28.85 -27.01 -0.08
C PHE A 45 -27.55 -27.63 0.45
N LEU A 46 -27.14 -27.37 1.69
CA LEU A 46 -26.02 -28.09 2.28
C LEU A 46 -26.47 -29.49 2.72
N PRO A 47 -25.61 -30.51 2.62
CA PRO A 47 -25.92 -31.83 3.14
C PRO A 47 -25.71 -31.89 4.66
N PRO A 48 -26.34 -32.85 5.36
CA PRO A 48 -26.01 -33.16 6.74
C PRO A 48 -24.52 -33.54 6.90
N PRO A 49 -23.86 -33.19 8.02
CA PRO A 49 -24.42 -32.52 9.20
C PRO A 49 -24.46 -30.99 9.10
N TYR A 50 -23.96 -30.39 8.01
CA TYR A 50 -23.83 -28.93 7.89
C TYR A 50 -25.19 -28.24 7.87
N SER A 51 -26.19 -28.81 7.18
CA SER A 51 -27.57 -28.32 7.15
C SER A 51 -28.23 -28.20 8.52
N ASN A 52 -27.85 -29.07 9.46
CA ASN A 52 -28.55 -29.18 10.75
C ASN A 52 -28.24 -28.02 11.69
N ILE A 53 -27.11 -27.33 11.45
CA ILE A 53 -26.60 -26.30 12.35
C ILE A 53 -26.34 -24.96 11.65
N SER A 54 -26.31 -24.95 10.32
CA SER A 54 -25.90 -23.78 9.51
C SER A 54 -26.74 -22.53 9.75
N ASP A 55 -28.05 -22.71 9.93
CA ASP A 55 -28.99 -21.58 10.01
C ASP A 55 -28.95 -20.87 11.36
N ASN A 56 -28.47 -21.56 12.40
CA ASN A 56 -28.28 -21.00 13.74
C ASN A 56 -26.85 -20.50 13.97
N MET A 57 -25.96 -20.63 12.99
CA MET A 57 -24.58 -20.14 13.12
C MET A 57 -24.56 -18.61 13.03
N PRO A 58 -23.82 -17.93 13.93
CA PRO A 58 -23.55 -16.52 13.78
C PRO A 58 -22.90 -16.21 12.43
N CYS A 59 -23.38 -15.15 11.78
CA CYS A 59 -22.89 -14.70 10.49
C CYS A 59 -21.97 -13.50 10.65
N THR A 60 -20.77 -13.58 10.07
CA THR A 60 -19.77 -12.53 10.17
C THR A 60 -19.18 -12.21 8.80
N PRO A 61 -19.47 -11.04 8.22
CA PRO A 61 -18.74 -10.53 7.06
C PRO A 61 -17.28 -10.28 7.44
N LEU A 62 -16.34 -10.81 6.66
CA LEU A 62 -14.90 -10.69 6.93
C LEU A 62 -14.21 -9.70 6.00
N TRP A 63 -14.42 -9.83 4.68
CA TRP A 63 -13.72 -9.06 3.65
C TRP A 63 -14.40 -9.20 2.29
N ASN A 64 -14.65 -8.09 1.58
CA ASN A 64 -15.40 -8.09 0.32
C ASN A 64 -16.72 -8.87 0.48
N THR A 65 -16.87 -9.98 -0.24
CA THR A 65 -18.04 -10.86 -0.19
C THR A 65 -17.83 -12.10 0.69
N PHE A 66 -16.67 -12.21 1.36
CA PHE A 66 -16.40 -13.30 2.28
C PHE A 66 -17.22 -13.15 3.55
N VAL A 67 -17.95 -14.21 3.87
CA VAL A 67 -18.70 -14.38 5.09
C VAL A 67 -18.24 -15.66 5.77
N LEU A 68 -18.02 -15.57 7.08
CA LEU A 68 -17.70 -16.70 7.93
C LEU A 68 -18.90 -17.00 8.84
N ARG A 69 -19.27 -18.28 8.89
CA ARG A 69 -20.16 -18.87 9.89
C ARG A 69 -19.41 -20.01 10.56
N TYR A 70 -19.48 -20.11 11.88
CA TYR A 70 -18.87 -21.22 12.60
C TYR A 70 -19.65 -21.61 13.85
N SER A 71 -19.45 -22.84 14.29
CA SER A 71 -19.92 -23.34 15.59
C SER A 71 -18.92 -24.37 16.12
N GLU A 72 -18.68 -24.36 17.43
CA GLU A 72 -17.83 -25.34 18.10
C GLU A 72 -18.71 -26.28 18.93
N ASN A 73 -18.50 -27.60 18.78
CA ASN A 73 -19.20 -28.60 19.58
C ASN A 73 -18.48 -28.93 20.89
N ARG A 74 -19.05 -29.82 21.71
CA ARG A 74 -18.48 -30.22 23.02
C ARG A 74 -17.13 -30.94 22.90
N ASP A 75 -16.84 -31.55 21.75
CA ASP A 75 -15.58 -32.27 21.49
C ASP A 75 -14.48 -31.36 20.89
N ASN A 76 -14.75 -30.05 20.86
CA ASN A 76 -13.86 -29.00 20.33
C ASN A 76 -13.63 -29.13 18.81
N VAL A 77 -14.62 -29.70 18.12
CA VAL A 77 -14.66 -29.71 16.66
C VAL A 77 -15.38 -28.45 16.22
N MET A 78 -14.68 -27.63 15.44
CA MET A 78 -15.24 -26.44 14.82
C MET A 78 -15.81 -26.82 13.46
N THR A 79 -17.11 -26.59 13.30
CA THR A 79 -17.74 -26.57 11.97
C THR A 79 -17.61 -25.17 11.40
N ILE A 80 -17.06 -25.06 10.20
CA ILE A 80 -16.79 -23.80 9.52
C ILE A 80 -17.51 -23.81 8.18
N ILE A 81 -18.23 -22.73 7.90
CA ILE A 81 -18.83 -22.44 6.61
C ILE A 81 -18.31 -21.08 6.15
N VAL A 82 -17.56 -21.06 5.05
CA VAL A 82 -17.12 -19.84 4.39
C VAL A 82 -17.88 -19.69 3.09
N SER A 83 -18.42 -18.51 2.84
CA SER A 83 -19.05 -18.19 1.56
C SER A 83 -18.45 -16.94 0.94
N ALA A 84 -18.37 -16.91 -0.38
CA ALA A 84 -17.94 -15.74 -1.15
C ALA A 84 -18.64 -15.74 -2.52
N LEU A 85 -18.57 -14.63 -3.25
CA LEU A 85 -19.01 -14.61 -4.65
C LEU A 85 -18.22 -15.64 -5.47
N TYR A 86 -18.91 -16.36 -6.34
CA TYR A 86 -18.30 -17.35 -7.20
C TYR A 86 -17.55 -16.70 -8.37
N THR A 87 -16.26 -17.02 -8.51
CA THR A 87 -15.34 -16.39 -9.48
C THR A 87 -14.92 -17.30 -10.63
N THR A 88 -15.60 -18.43 -10.88
CA THR A 88 -15.20 -19.53 -11.79
C THR A 88 -13.96 -20.33 -11.37
N GLY A 89 -12.97 -19.70 -10.74
CA GLY A 89 -11.76 -20.35 -10.22
C GLY A 89 -11.96 -20.94 -8.82
N TRP A 90 -11.17 -20.49 -7.85
CA TRP A 90 -11.14 -21.06 -6.50
C TRP A 90 -11.29 -20.00 -5.40
N VAL A 91 -11.83 -20.44 -4.26
CA VAL A 91 -11.95 -19.65 -3.02
C VAL A 91 -11.26 -20.39 -1.90
N GLY A 92 -10.53 -19.66 -1.04
CA GLY A 92 -9.73 -20.24 0.03
C GLY A 92 -9.87 -19.50 1.35
N ILE A 93 -9.88 -20.29 2.43
CA ILE A 93 -9.69 -19.83 3.81
C ILE A 93 -8.50 -20.56 4.41
N GLY A 94 -7.57 -19.82 5.03
CA GLY A 94 -6.43 -20.39 5.73
C GLY A 94 -6.31 -19.88 7.16
N PHE A 95 -5.65 -20.68 7.99
CA PHE A 95 -5.42 -20.40 9.40
C PHE A 95 -3.92 -20.23 9.60
N SER A 96 -3.53 -19.03 10.00
CA SER A 96 -2.13 -18.62 10.13
C SER A 96 -1.80 -18.24 11.57
N LYS A 97 -0.62 -18.65 12.03
CA LYS A 97 -0.08 -18.26 13.34
C LYS A 97 0.39 -16.80 13.33
N GLU A 98 0.90 -16.33 12.19
CA GLU A 98 1.53 -15.00 12.03
C GLU A 98 0.76 -14.06 11.08
N GLY A 99 -0.35 -14.52 10.52
CA GLY A 99 -1.11 -13.77 9.50
C GLY A 99 -0.47 -13.75 8.12
N ARG A 100 0.54 -14.58 7.89
CA ARG A 100 1.20 -14.79 6.59
C ARG A 100 0.69 -16.05 5.91
N MET A 101 0.86 -16.09 4.58
CA MET A 101 0.61 -17.27 3.76
C MET A 101 1.60 -18.39 4.07
N VAL A 102 2.90 -18.08 4.09
CA VAL A 102 3.94 -19.09 4.33
C VAL A 102 3.83 -19.65 5.74
N GLY A 103 3.89 -20.98 5.87
CA GLY A 103 3.76 -21.71 7.14
C GLY A 103 2.32 -21.89 7.64
N SER A 104 1.31 -21.54 6.83
CA SER A 104 -0.09 -21.70 7.20
C SER A 104 -0.76 -22.87 6.49
N SER A 105 -1.93 -23.28 6.99
CA SER A 105 -2.74 -24.35 6.40
C SER A 105 -4.10 -23.80 5.95
N ALA A 106 -4.56 -24.22 4.78
CA ALA A 106 -5.75 -23.68 4.15
C ALA A 106 -6.69 -24.75 3.63
N MET A 107 -7.98 -24.42 3.61
CA MET A 107 -9.01 -25.13 2.88
C MET A 107 -9.36 -24.31 1.64
N VAL A 108 -9.25 -24.94 0.47
CA VAL A 108 -9.52 -24.30 -0.82
C VAL A 108 -10.52 -25.13 -1.60
N GLY A 109 -11.57 -24.49 -2.08
CA GLY A 109 -12.61 -25.14 -2.84
C GLY A 109 -12.95 -24.42 -4.14
N TRP A 110 -13.39 -25.20 -5.12
CA TRP A 110 -13.76 -24.75 -6.45
C TRP A 110 -14.73 -25.72 -7.11
N ILE A 111 -15.39 -25.26 -8.17
CA ILE A 111 -16.10 -26.13 -9.11
C ILE A 111 -15.19 -26.33 -10.30
N SER A 112 -14.86 -27.58 -10.63
CA SER A 112 -14.03 -27.89 -11.79
C SER A 112 -14.71 -27.51 -13.10
N LYS A 113 -13.95 -27.39 -14.20
CA LYS A 113 -14.51 -27.15 -15.55
C LYS A 113 -15.58 -28.17 -15.98
N LYS A 114 -15.61 -29.35 -15.35
CA LYS A 114 -16.62 -30.40 -15.58
C LYS A 114 -17.85 -30.28 -14.66
N GLY A 115 -17.97 -29.20 -13.88
CA GLY A 115 -19.06 -29.02 -12.93
C GLY A 115 -18.88 -29.75 -11.59
N HIS A 116 -17.80 -30.52 -11.41
CA HIS A 116 -17.60 -31.27 -10.16
C HIS A 116 -17.04 -30.38 -9.05
N ALA A 117 -17.70 -30.39 -7.89
CA ALA A 117 -17.21 -29.82 -6.65
C ALA A 117 -15.88 -30.44 -6.21
N LYS A 118 -14.92 -29.60 -5.82
CA LYS A 118 -13.61 -30.00 -5.29
C LYS A 118 -13.25 -29.12 -4.11
N ILE A 119 -12.80 -29.72 -3.03
CA ILE A 119 -12.21 -29.03 -1.88
C ILE A 119 -11.04 -29.84 -1.37
N LYS A 120 -9.96 -29.15 -1.03
CA LYS A 120 -8.73 -29.77 -0.54
C LYS A 120 -8.11 -28.93 0.56
N GLN A 121 -7.40 -29.60 1.44
CA GLN A 121 -6.46 -28.96 2.35
C GLN A 121 -5.17 -28.63 1.60
N TYR A 122 -4.51 -27.54 1.97
CA TYR A 122 -3.21 -27.15 1.46
C TYR A 122 -2.28 -26.75 2.60
N TYR A 123 -1.02 -27.19 2.49
CA TYR A 123 0.07 -26.65 3.28
C TYR A 123 0.82 -25.62 2.44
N LEU A 124 0.92 -24.40 2.96
CA LEU A 124 1.47 -23.26 2.24
C LEU A 124 2.93 -23.07 2.66
N GLN A 125 3.83 -23.90 2.11
CA GLN A 125 5.28 -23.87 2.44
C GLN A 125 6.00 -22.64 1.88
N GLY A 126 5.43 -22.01 0.86
CA GLY A 126 6.04 -20.88 0.16
C GLY A 126 5.05 -20.18 -0.77
N THR A 127 5.54 -19.20 -1.52
CA THR A 127 4.74 -18.42 -2.48
C THR A 127 4.74 -19.01 -3.88
N GLU A 128 5.68 -19.92 -4.17
CA GLU A 128 5.77 -20.60 -5.45
C GLU A 128 4.73 -21.72 -5.56
N ARG A 129 4.32 -21.99 -6.81
CA ARG A 129 3.22 -22.93 -7.10
C ARG A 129 3.47 -24.35 -6.62
N ASP A 130 4.73 -24.76 -6.59
CA ASP A 130 5.15 -26.08 -6.12
C ASP A 130 5.26 -26.20 -4.60
N GLN A 131 5.40 -25.07 -3.91
CA GLN A 131 5.41 -24.95 -2.45
C GLN A 131 4.01 -24.78 -1.84
N VAL A 132 2.96 -24.74 -2.68
CA VAL A 132 1.56 -24.81 -2.27
C VAL A 132 1.07 -26.24 -2.45
N VAL A 133 1.21 -27.04 -1.40
CA VAL A 133 1.12 -28.50 -1.49
C VAL A 133 -0.30 -28.98 -1.19
N PRO A 134 -1.01 -29.60 -2.16
CA PRO A 134 -2.35 -30.12 -1.93
C PRO A 134 -2.33 -31.34 -1.01
N ASP A 135 -3.45 -31.56 -0.32
CA ASP A 135 -3.72 -32.71 0.56
C ASP A 135 -2.74 -32.82 1.75
N GLN A 136 -2.07 -31.72 2.11
CA GLN A 136 -1.20 -31.60 3.28
C GLN A 136 -1.63 -30.41 4.16
N GLY A 137 -1.20 -30.40 5.42
CA GLY A 137 -1.40 -29.27 6.34
C GLY A 137 -1.58 -29.71 7.79
N GLU A 138 -1.71 -28.72 8.68
CA GLU A 138 -1.88 -28.90 10.12
C GLU A 138 -3.36 -29.00 10.55
N LEU A 139 -4.33 -28.82 9.63
CA LEU A 139 -5.76 -28.89 9.96
C LEU A 139 -6.18 -30.36 10.12
N GLN A 140 -6.61 -30.72 11.34
CA GLN A 140 -7.13 -32.05 11.63
C GLN A 140 -8.59 -32.13 11.17
N LEU A 141 -8.78 -32.48 9.90
CA LEU A 141 -10.10 -32.70 9.31
C LEU A 141 -10.77 -33.92 9.95
N GLN A 142 -12.08 -33.81 10.18
CA GLN A 142 -12.87 -34.89 10.75
C GLN A 142 -13.31 -35.89 9.67
N LYS A 143 -13.87 -37.04 10.10
CA LYS A 143 -14.38 -38.08 9.20
C LYS A 143 -15.53 -37.60 8.31
N VAL A 144 -16.22 -36.52 8.70
CA VAL A 144 -17.26 -35.88 7.91
C VAL A 144 -16.62 -35.23 6.68
N PRO A 145 -17.03 -35.60 5.45
CA PRO A 145 -16.41 -35.06 4.25
C PRO A 145 -16.65 -33.54 4.13
N PRO A 146 -15.64 -32.78 3.70
CA PRO A 146 -15.82 -31.37 3.38
C PRO A 146 -16.64 -31.21 2.09
N VAL A 147 -17.41 -30.12 2.00
CA VAL A 147 -18.41 -29.88 0.96
C VAL A 147 -18.15 -28.55 0.27
N VAL A 148 -18.39 -28.54 -1.04
CA VAL A 148 -18.55 -27.30 -1.83
C VAL A 148 -19.94 -27.31 -2.45
N ALA A 149 -20.65 -26.20 -2.27
CA ALA A 149 -21.94 -25.99 -2.91
C ALA A 149 -21.98 -24.63 -3.62
N LEU A 150 -22.74 -24.56 -4.70
CA LEU A 150 -23.14 -23.29 -5.31
C LEU A 150 -24.60 -23.04 -4.97
N HIS A 151 -24.92 -21.82 -4.56
CA HIS A 151 -26.30 -21.38 -4.38
C HIS A 151 -26.40 -19.90 -4.75
N GLY A 152 -27.23 -19.61 -5.76
CA GLY A 152 -27.23 -18.30 -6.41
C GLY A 152 -25.86 -17.96 -6.99
N ALA A 153 -25.38 -16.75 -6.74
CA ALA A 153 -24.05 -16.28 -7.17
C ALA A 153 -22.91 -16.65 -6.21
N MET A 154 -23.20 -17.41 -5.15
CA MET A 154 -22.26 -17.66 -4.06
C MET A 154 -21.73 -19.10 -4.09
N ILE A 155 -20.45 -19.26 -3.73
CA ILE A 155 -19.84 -20.55 -3.41
C ILE A 155 -19.74 -20.70 -1.89
N TYR A 156 -20.01 -21.90 -1.38
CA TYR A 156 -19.96 -22.26 0.03
C TYR A 156 -18.97 -23.38 0.23
N LEU A 157 -18.05 -23.20 1.18
CA LEU A 157 -17.08 -24.20 1.63
C LEU A 157 -17.44 -24.59 3.06
N ALA A 158 -17.86 -25.84 3.27
CA ALA A 158 -18.25 -26.34 4.58
C ALA A 158 -17.33 -27.50 4.98
N PHE A 159 -16.73 -27.42 6.17
CA PHE A 159 -15.84 -28.44 6.68
C PHE A 159 -15.77 -28.46 8.21
N GLN A 160 -15.36 -29.58 8.78
CA GLN A 160 -15.11 -29.74 10.21
C GLN A 160 -13.62 -29.90 10.49
N VAL A 161 -13.12 -29.10 11.42
CA VAL A 161 -11.71 -29.09 11.82
C VAL A 161 -11.58 -29.09 13.32
N LYS A 162 -10.59 -29.83 13.83
CA LYS A 162 -10.16 -29.76 15.22
C LYS A 162 -8.79 -29.09 15.28
N PHE A 163 -8.67 -28.02 16.05
CA PHE A 163 -7.39 -27.33 16.24
C PHE A 163 -6.63 -27.95 17.41
N ALA A 164 -5.34 -28.23 17.24
CA ALA A 164 -4.50 -28.85 18.27
C ALA A 164 -4.38 -28.00 19.56
N VAL A 165 -4.28 -26.68 19.41
CA VAL A 165 -4.20 -25.70 20.50
C VAL A 165 -5.38 -24.77 20.37
N ARG A 166 -6.13 -24.45 21.42
CA ARG A 166 -7.16 -23.40 21.34
C ARG A 166 -6.52 -22.02 21.51
N VAL A 167 -6.75 -21.16 20.53
CA VAL A 167 -6.33 -19.76 20.57
C VAL A 167 -7.58 -18.92 20.31
N PRO A 168 -7.99 -18.04 21.26
CA PRO A 168 -9.18 -17.20 21.12
C PRO A 168 -9.15 -16.36 19.84
N ARG A 169 -8.00 -15.77 19.52
CA ARG A 169 -7.80 -14.92 18.35
C ARG A 169 -6.85 -15.58 17.37
N ARG A 170 -7.26 -15.71 16.11
CA ARG A 170 -6.41 -16.26 15.05
C ARG A 170 -6.39 -15.38 13.84
N ALA A 171 -5.26 -15.36 13.15
CA ALA A 171 -5.21 -14.77 11.83
C ALA A 171 -5.80 -15.74 10.81
N VAL A 172 -6.85 -15.31 10.13
CA VAL A 172 -7.48 -15.98 9.02
C VAL A 172 -7.03 -15.29 7.74
N ILE A 173 -6.41 -16.04 6.84
CA ILE A 173 -6.06 -15.57 5.51
C ILE A 173 -7.17 -15.96 4.54
N LEU A 174 -7.59 -15.04 3.69
CA LEU A 174 -8.63 -15.29 2.68
C LEU A 174 -8.06 -14.93 1.32
N ALA A 175 -8.39 -15.72 0.30
CA ALA A 175 -7.95 -15.48 -1.05
C ALA A 175 -8.92 -16.11 -2.05
N PHE A 176 -8.96 -15.57 -3.27
CA PHE A 176 -9.68 -16.16 -4.38
C PHE A 176 -8.90 -15.99 -5.68
N SER A 177 -9.23 -16.77 -6.71
CA SER A 177 -8.78 -16.55 -8.08
C SER A 177 -9.92 -16.82 -9.06
N THR A 178 -9.89 -16.16 -10.20
CA THR A 178 -10.74 -16.48 -11.36
C THR A 178 -10.17 -17.63 -12.20
N ALA A 179 -8.89 -17.98 -12.00
CA ALA A 179 -8.25 -19.06 -12.74
C ALA A 179 -8.40 -20.43 -12.05
N TYR A 180 -8.62 -21.47 -12.86
CA TYR A 180 -8.80 -22.84 -12.35
C TYR A 180 -7.49 -23.44 -11.83
N PRO A 181 -7.54 -24.19 -10.71
CA PRO A 181 -6.43 -25.08 -10.33
C PRO A 181 -6.10 -26.10 -11.42
N SER A 182 -4.88 -26.64 -11.41
CA SER A 182 -4.49 -27.72 -12.32
C SER A 182 -5.27 -29.00 -12.03
N LYS A 183 -5.20 -29.99 -12.94
CA LYS A 183 -5.77 -31.33 -12.72
C LYS A 183 -5.23 -32.01 -11.45
N LEU A 184 -4.01 -31.69 -11.05
CA LEU A 184 -3.36 -32.20 -9.82
C LEU A 184 -3.74 -31.39 -8.57
N GLY A 185 -4.61 -30.39 -8.69
CA GLY A 185 -4.98 -29.50 -7.59
C GLY A 185 -3.93 -28.42 -7.30
N ARG A 186 -2.96 -28.15 -8.17
CA ARG A 186 -2.01 -27.04 -7.97
C ARG A 186 -2.72 -25.72 -8.26
N LEU A 187 -2.80 -24.87 -7.23
CA LEU A 187 -3.49 -23.58 -7.31
C LEU A 187 -2.81 -22.64 -8.31
N THR A 188 -3.59 -21.72 -8.85
CA THR A 188 -3.09 -20.53 -9.54
C THR A 188 -2.79 -19.45 -8.51
N LYS A 189 -2.03 -18.42 -8.90
CA LYS A 189 -1.88 -17.22 -8.08
C LYS A 189 -3.27 -16.64 -7.81
N HIS A 190 -3.52 -16.28 -6.55
CA HIS A 190 -4.75 -15.59 -6.16
C HIS A 190 -4.84 -14.23 -6.87
N ASP A 191 -6.04 -13.82 -7.23
CA ASP A 191 -6.30 -12.52 -7.85
C ASP A 191 -6.27 -11.44 -6.76
N ASP A 192 -6.85 -11.75 -5.60
CA ASP A 192 -6.81 -10.90 -4.41
C ASP A 192 -6.74 -11.75 -3.13
N LYS A 193 -6.23 -11.14 -2.06
CA LYS A 193 -6.08 -11.77 -0.74
C LYS A 193 -6.11 -10.76 0.39
N THR A 194 -6.44 -11.25 1.58
CA THR A 194 -6.35 -10.49 2.82
C THR A 194 -5.96 -11.37 4.00
N THR A 195 -5.64 -10.71 5.11
CA THR A 195 -5.51 -11.33 6.44
C THR A 195 -6.38 -10.57 7.42
N VAL A 196 -7.31 -11.27 8.07
CA VAL A 196 -8.17 -10.73 9.14
C VAL A 196 -7.91 -11.46 10.45
N ILE A 197 -7.98 -10.77 11.59
CA ILE A 197 -7.94 -11.43 12.90
C ILE A 197 -9.38 -11.74 13.31
N VAL A 198 -9.65 -13.01 13.56
CA VAL A 198 -10.96 -13.50 14.00
C VAL A 198 -10.87 -13.92 15.46
N ASP A 199 -11.77 -13.36 16.28
CA ASP A 199 -11.97 -13.78 17.66
C ASP A 199 -13.06 -14.87 17.73
N PHE A 200 -12.64 -16.11 17.95
CA PHE A 200 -13.51 -17.29 18.06
C PHE A 200 -14.10 -17.48 19.47
N SER A 201 -13.72 -16.65 20.45
CA SER A 201 -14.17 -16.81 21.85
C SER A 201 -15.59 -16.29 22.13
N LYS A 202 -16.16 -15.50 21.22
CA LYS A 202 -17.49 -14.92 21.43
C LYS A 202 -18.58 -15.87 20.95
N ALA A 203 -19.54 -16.16 21.84
CA ALA A 203 -20.73 -16.97 21.54
C ALA A 203 -21.65 -16.34 20.48
N SER A 204 -21.52 -15.04 20.22
CA SER A 204 -22.33 -14.27 19.26
C SER A 204 -21.70 -14.12 17.87
N GLY A 205 -20.68 -14.93 17.55
CA GLY A 205 -20.00 -14.93 16.27
C GLY A 205 -18.65 -14.23 16.27
N ALA A 206 -17.97 -14.35 15.14
CA ALA A 206 -16.65 -13.79 14.94
C ALA A 206 -16.76 -12.27 14.92
N THR A 207 -15.84 -11.57 15.55
CA THR A 207 -15.61 -10.14 15.25
C THR A 207 -14.35 -10.05 14.41
N SER A 208 -14.47 -9.49 13.20
CA SER A 208 -13.31 -9.19 12.36
C SER A 208 -12.58 -7.97 12.93
N ILE A 209 -11.34 -8.15 13.37
CA ILE A 209 -10.46 -7.05 13.78
C ILE A 209 -9.60 -6.70 12.57
N LYS A 210 -9.74 -5.46 12.06
CA LYS A 210 -8.85 -4.93 11.01
C LYS A 210 -7.40 -5.05 11.51
N THR A 211 -6.57 -5.73 10.73
CA THR A 211 -5.17 -6.01 11.04
C THR A 211 -4.34 -4.72 11.03
N THR A 212 -3.32 -4.65 11.89
CA THR A 212 -2.34 -3.55 11.94
C THR A 212 -1.68 -3.29 10.58
N THR A 213 -1.61 -4.32 9.73
CA THR A 213 -1.02 -4.27 8.39
C THR A 213 -1.77 -3.33 7.44
N SER A 214 -3.09 -3.19 7.57
CA SER A 214 -3.89 -2.21 6.80
C SER A 214 -3.51 -0.77 7.19
N THR A 215 -3.34 -0.54 8.49
CA THR A 215 -2.93 0.76 9.04
C THR A 215 -1.48 1.08 8.66
N GLU A 216 -0.58 0.09 8.69
CA GLU A 216 0.83 0.26 8.30
C GLU A 216 0.99 0.58 6.81
N LYS A 217 0.24 -0.10 5.92
CA LYS A 217 0.17 0.23 4.48
C LYS A 217 -0.26 1.68 4.27
N THR A 218 -1.30 2.10 4.97
CA THR A 218 -1.82 3.47 4.91
C THR A 218 -0.79 4.48 5.37
N LYS A 219 -0.15 4.26 6.53
CA LYS A 219 0.91 5.14 7.05
C LYS A 219 2.08 5.26 6.08
N HIS A 220 2.57 4.15 5.53
CA HIS A 220 3.62 4.16 4.52
C HIS A 220 3.23 4.98 3.28
N GLY A 221 2.04 4.71 2.73
CA GLY A 221 1.53 5.40 1.54
C GLY A 221 1.35 6.90 1.74
N VAL A 222 0.76 7.33 2.86
CA VAL A 222 0.60 8.75 3.23
C VAL A 222 1.95 9.44 3.30
N MET A 223 2.91 8.88 4.05
CA MET A 223 4.24 9.49 4.23
C MET A 223 4.98 9.60 2.89
N ALA A 224 4.85 8.57 2.03
CA ALA A 224 5.44 8.58 0.69
C ALA A 224 4.83 9.67 -0.20
N ILE A 225 3.50 9.81 -0.24
CA ILE A 225 2.82 10.84 -1.06
C ILE A 225 3.14 12.24 -0.54
N LEU A 226 3.11 12.47 0.77
CA LEU A 226 3.44 13.78 1.34
C LEU A 226 4.88 14.18 1.03
N GLY A 227 5.84 13.28 1.23
CA GLY A 227 7.25 13.54 0.95
C GLY A 227 7.52 13.64 -0.56
N TRP A 228 7.41 12.50 -1.26
CA TRP A 228 7.82 12.34 -2.66
C TRP A 228 6.81 12.88 -3.67
N GLY A 229 5.52 12.80 -3.37
CA GLY A 229 4.45 13.22 -4.26
C GLY A 229 4.10 14.70 -4.19
N PHE A 230 4.40 15.38 -3.07
CA PHE A 230 3.98 16.75 -2.83
C PHE A 230 5.12 17.70 -2.42
N LEU A 231 5.74 17.51 -1.25
CA LEU A 231 6.71 18.45 -0.70
C LEU A 231 7.96 18.62 -1.57
N LEU A 232 8.57 17.50 -2.00
CA LEU A 232 9.78 17.55 -2.84
C LEU A 232 9.52 18.20 -4.23
N PRO A 233 8.44 17.86 -4.96
CA PRO A 233 8.05 18.59 -6.17
C PRO A 233 7.81 20.08 -5.96
N VAL A 234 7.08 20.47 -4.90
CA VAL A 234 6.82 21.88 -4.58
C VAL A 234 8.13 22.63 -4.34
N GLY A 235 9.04 22.07 -3.54
CA GLY A 235 10.36 22.66 -3.32
C GLY A 235 11.17 22.85 -4.60
N ALA A 236 11.05 21.94 -5.57
CA ALA A 236 11.72 22.05 -6.87
C ALA A 236 11.09 23.14 -7.77
N ILE A 237 9.75 23.24 -7.79
CA ILE A 237 9.00 24.29 -8.50
C ILE A 237 9.41 25.67 -7.96
N LEU A 238 9.39 25.86 -6.64
CA LEU A 238 9.77 27.12 -6.00
C LEU A 238 11.20 27.54 -6.37
N ALA A 239 12.14 26.59 -6.36
CA ALA A 239 13.53 26.87 -6.78
C ALA A 239 13.70 27.23 -8.25
N ARG A 240 12.79 26.80 -9.13
CA ARG A 240 12.85 27.12 -10.56
C ARG A 240 12.24 28.49 -10.86
N TYR A 241 11.08 28.80 -10.27
CA TYR A 241 10.28 29.97 -10.67
C TYR A 241 10.47 31.19 -9.77
N LEU A 242 10.84 31.01 -8.49
CA LEU A 242 11.04 32.14 -7.58
C LEU A 242 12.48 32.64 -7.50
N ARG A 243 13.38 32.25 -8.42
CA ARG A 243 14.81 32.64 -8.41
C ARG A 243 15.07 34.14 -8.27
N HIS A 244 14.16 34.99 -8.76
CA HIS A 244 14.24 36.44 -8.70
C HIS A 244 14.00 37.01 -7.27
N LYS A 245 13.45 36.21 -6.36
CA LYS A 245 13.23 36.55 -4.94
C LYS A 245 14.37 35.99 -4.08
N ASP A 246 15.61 36.44 -4.30
CA ASP A 246 16.76 36.05 -3.45
C ASP A 246 16.71 36.86 -2.13
N PRO A 247 16.92 36.25 -0.95
CA PRO A 247 17.24 34.84 -0.69
C PRO A 247 16.01 33.93 -0.42
N LEU A 248 14.79 34.46 -0.49
CA LEU A 248 13.55 33.75 -0.13
C LEU A 248 13.39 32.40 -0.86
N TRP A 249 13.64 32.35 -2.18
CA TRP A 249 13.52 31.10 -2.95
C TRP A 249 14.43 29.99 -2.40
N TYR A 250 15.61 30.36 -1.90
CA TYR A 250 16.57 29.41 -1.38
C TYR A 250 16.08 28.80 -0.07
N TYR A 251 15.56 29.63 0.84
CA TYR A 251 14.98 29.18 2.11
C TYR A 251 13.73 28.31 1.90
N LEU A 252 12.83 28.72 1.00
CA LEU A 252 11.68 27.92 0.64
C LEU A 252 12.10 26.58 0.04
N HIS A 253 13.05 26.58 -0.90
CA HIS A 253 13.56 25.36 -1.49
C HIS A 253 14.11 24.40 -0.43
N ILE A 254 15.08 24.84 0.38
CA ILE A 254 15.69 23.95 1.37
C ILE A 254 14.68 23.49 2.42
N GLY A 255 13.74 24.35 2.85
CA GLY A 255 12.70 24.00 3.80
C GLY A 255 11.83 22.84 3.29
N PHE A 256 11.24 23.00 2.10
CA PHE A 256 10.44 21.94 1.49
C PHE A 256 11.26 20.67 1.19
N GLN A 257 12.52 20.79 0.76
CA GLN A 257 13.37 19.63 0.48
C GLN A 257 13.71 18.83 1.74
N PHE A 258 14.09 19.49 2.84
CA PHE A 258 14.41 18.81 4.10
C PHE A 258 13.15 18.20 4.74
N THR A 259 12.03 18.93 4.78
CA THR A 259 10.77 18.36 5.27
C THR A 259 10.35 17.16 4.42
N GLY A 260 10.35 17.29 3.09
CA GLY A 260 10.04 16.18 2.18
C GLY A 260 10.97 14.97 2.35
N PHE A 261 12.26 15.20 2.61
CA PHE A 261 13.23 14.15 2.90
C PHE A 261 12.91 13.40 4.19
N ILE A 262 12.50 14.10 5.26
CA ILE A 262 12.10 13.47 6.54
C ILE A 262 10.89 12.56 6.33
N PHE A 263 9.84 13.06 5.66
CA PHE A 263 8.66 12.25 5.31
C PHE A 263 9.03 11.06 4.42
N GLY A 264 9.92 11.28 3.44
CA GLY A 264 10.45 10.23 2.57
C GLY A 264 11.22 9.15 3.35
N LEU A 265 12.06 9.53 4.32
CA LEU A 265 12.81 8.60 5.16
C LEU A 265 11.86 7.81 6.07
N ALA A 266 10.88 8.47 6.69
CA ALA A 266 9.83 7.80 7.47
C ALA A 266 9.07 6.78 6.62
N ALA A 267 8.73 7.13 5.38
CA ALA A 267 8.11 6.19 4.44
C ALA A 267 8.99 4.97 4.18
N VAL A 268 10.30 5.13 3.98
CA VAL A 268 11.23 4.01 3.80
C VAL A 268 11.28 3.11 5.04
N ILE A 269 11.39 3.69 6.25
CA ILE A 269 11.42 2.94 7.52
C ILE A 269 10.13 2.13 7.68
N LEU A 270 8.98 2.76 7.48
CA LEU A 270 7.67 2.09 7.53
C LEU A 270 7.55 1.00 6.44
N GLY A 271 8.12 1.24 5.26
CA GLY A 271 8.16 0.27 4.16
C GLY A 271 8.99 -0.98 4.51
N ILE A 272 10.13 -0.81 5.18
CA ILE A 272 10.95 -1.92 5.67
C ILE A 272 10.21 -2.72 6.75
N GLN A 273 9.58 -2.04 7.71
CA GLN A 273 8.78 -2.69 8.75
C GLN A 273 7.63 -3.49 8.14
N LEU A 274 6.92 -2.90 7.18
CA LEU A 274 5.83 -3.56 6.47
C LEU A 274 6.34 -4.77 5.68
N TYR A 275 7.46 -4.64 4.96
CA TYR A 275 8.07 -5.75 4.23
C TYR A 275 8.40 -6.92 5.15
N ASN A 276 9.00 -6.66 6.31
CA ASN A 276 9.33 -7.69 7.29
C ASN A 276 8.07 -8.40 7.82
N ARG A 277 6.91 -7.73 7.82
CA ARG A 277 5.64 -8.32 8.28
C ARG A 277 4.89 -9.09 7.20
N ILE A 278 4.81 -8.61 5.97
CA ILE A 278 3.93 -9.21 4.95
C ILE A 278 4.66 -9.79 3.74
N GLN A 279 5.98 -9.58 3.65
CA GLN A 279 6.87 -10.03 2.56
C GLN A 279 6.22 -9.91 1.17
N PRO A 280 5.84 -8.68 0.76
CA PRO A 280 5.16 -8.46 -0.51
C PRO A 280 6.12 -8.75 -1.68
N ASP A 281 5.63 -9.50 -2.66
CA ASP A 281 6.41 -9.94 -3.82
C ASP A 281 6.34 -8.92 -4.98
N ILE A 282 7.00 -7.77 -4.82
CA ILE A 282 7.24 -6.78 -5.89
C ILE A 282 8.66 -6.21 -5.79
N PRO A 283 9.67 -6.90 -6.35
CA PRO A 283 11.06 -6.47 -6.28
C PRO A 283 11.30 -5.06 -6.84
N ALA A 284 10.53 -4.64 -7.85
CA ALA A 284 10.68 -3.35 -8.52
C ALA A 284 10.41 -2.15 -7.60
N HIS A 285 9.28 -2.13 -6.87
CA HIS A 285 8.94 -1.04 -5.94
C HIS A 285 10.00 -0.90 -4.84
N ARG A 286 10.46 -2.04 -4.30
CA ARG A 286 11.54 -2.06 -3.30
C ARG A 286 12.86 -1.55 -3.89
N GLY A 287 13.25 -2.05 -5.07
CA GLY A 287 14.50 -1.66 -5.73
C GLY A 287 14.53 -0.16 -6.05
N ILE A 288 13.43 0.38 -6.61
CA ILE A 288 13.30 1.81 -6.88
C ILE A 288 13.29 2.61 -5.57
N GLY A 289 12.62 2.15 -4.52
CA GLY A 289 12.63 2.80 -3.20
C GLY A 289 14.03 2.93 -2.60
N ILE A 290 14.86 1.87 -2.67
CA ILE A 290 16.25 1.90 -2.22
C ILE A 290 17.08 2.84 -3.11
N PHE A 291 16.89 2.78 -4.43
CA PHE A 291 17.54 3.68 -5.36
C PHE A 291 17.24 5.15 -5.05
N LEU A 292 15.98 5.49 -4.77
CA LEU A 292 15.56 6.83 -4.35
C LEU A 292 16.20 7.27 -3.03
N LEU A 293 16.32 6.37 -2.05
CA LEU A 293 17.03 6.66 -0.81
C LEU A 293 18.49 7.06 -1.10
N VAL A 294 19.20 6.30 -1.93
CA VAL A 294 20.58 6.63 -2.35
C VAL A 294 20.64 8.00 -3.03
N LEU A 295 19.78 8.26 -4.02
CA LEU A 295 19.75 9.55 -4.72
C LEU A 295 19.41 10.71 -3.78
N SER A 296 18.55 10.49 -2.78
CA SER A 296 18.18 11.52 -1.81
C SER A 296 19.33 11.84 -0.83
N ILE A 297 20.09 10.85 -0.39
CA ILE A 297 21.31 11.06 0.41
C ILE A 297 22.33 11.85 -0.42
N LEU A 298 22.52 11.49 -1.68
CA LEU A 298 23.37 12.24 -2.62
C LEU A 298 22.94 13.72 -2.74
N GLN A 299 21.63 14.00 -2.76
CA GLN A 299 21.11 15.38 -2.75
C GLN A 299 21.40 16.13 -1.44
N VAL A 300 21.27 15.47 -0.29
CA VAL A 300 21.62 16.06 1.01
C VAL A 300 23.12 16.32 1.09
N LEU A 301 23.97 15.41 0.61
CA LEU A 301 25.42 15.64 0.52
C LEU A 301 25.75 16.80 -0.43
N ALA A 302 25.02 16.95 -1.54
CA ALA A 302 25.16 18.09 -2.44
C ALA A 302 24.97 19.43 -1.72
N PHE A 303 24.02 19.50 -0.77
CA PHE A 303 23.81 20.70 0.03
C PHE A 303 25.04 21.08 0.86
N PHE A 304 25.71 20.11 1.52
CA PHE A 304 26.92 20.36 2.30
C PHE A 304 28.15 20.66 1.43
N ALA A 305 28.24 20.01 0.26
CA ALA A 305 29.33 20.21 -0.70
C ALA A 305 29.10 21.42 -1.63
N ARG A 306 28.18 22.34 -1.28
CA ARG A 306 27.78 23.45 -2.15
C ARG A 306 28.93 24.46 -2.35
N PRO A 307 29.47 24.62 -3.58
CA PRO A 307 30.58 25.54 -3.85
C PRO A 307 30.16 27.01 -3.85
N GLN A 308 31.13 27.92 -3.67
CA GLN A 308 30.96 29.36 -3.88
C GLN A 308 30.56 29.67 -5.34
N LYS A 309 29.76 30.74 -5.53
CA LYS A 309 29.09 31.07 -6.81
C LYS A 309 30.09 31.26 -7.97
N GLU A 310 31.26 31.82 -7.70
CA GLU A 310 32.24 32.22 -8.72
C GLU A 310 33.16 31.08 -9.21
N THR A 311 33.03 29.87 -8.65
CA THR A 311 33.92 28.76 -8.99
C THR A 311 33.44 27.95 -10.20
N LYS A 312 34.37 27.44 -11.03
CA LYS A 312 34.03 26.47 -12.09
C LYS A 312 33.33 25.22 -11.52
N MET A 313 33.66 24.84 -10.29
CA MET A 313 33.03 23.73 -9.55
C MET A 313 31.53 23.95 -9.33
N ARG A 314 31.07 25.21 -9.18
CA ARG A 314 29.64 25.56 -9.09
C ARG A 314 28.84 25.08 -10.29
N ARG A 315 29.41 25.13 -11.49
CA ARG A 315 28.75 24.70 -12.73
C ARG A 315 28.49 23.19 -12.74
N TYR A 316 29.51 22.38 -12.42
CA TYR A 316 29.38 20.93 -12.31
C TYR A 316 28.42 20.53 -11.19
N TRP A 317 28.53 21.19 -10.04
CA TRP A 317 27.60 21.00 -8.93
C TRP A 317 26.15 21.29 -9.33
N ASN A 318 25.88 22.39 -10.04
CA ASN A 318 24.52 22.71 -10.51
C ASN A 318 24.00 21.62 -11.46
N TRP A 319 24.82 21.17 -12.42
CA TRP A 319 24.44 20.11 -13.36
C TRP A 319 24.07 18.83 -12.61
N TYR A 320 24.95 18.36 -11.73
CA TYR A 320 24.73 17.20 -10.89
C TYR A 320 23.47 17.34 -10.03
N HIS A 321 23.36 18.42 -9.24
CA HIS A 321 22.25 18.66 -8.34
C HIS A 321 20.91 18.69 -9.08
N HIS A 322 20.85 19.36 -10.24
CA HIS A 322 19.64 19.45 -11.05
C HIS A 322 19.24 18.11 -11.67
N TRP A 323 20.17 17.37 -12.28
CA TRP A 323 19.83 16.12 -12.96
C TRP A 323 19.48 15.01 -11.97
N ILE A 324 20.28 14.83 -10.91
CA ILE A 324 19.94 13.86 -9.86
C ILE A 324 18.59 14.21 -9.24
N GLY A 325 18.29 15.49 -9.03
CA GLY A 325 17.03 15.92 -8.42
C GLY A 325 15.82 15.59 -9.30
N ARG A 326 15.93 15.83 -10.61
CA ARG A 326 14.88 15.48 -11.58
C ARG A 326 14.66 13.97 -11.68
N ILE A 327 15.75 13.20 -11.74
CA ILE A 327 15.68 11.74 -11.78
C ILE A 327 14.99 11.21 -10.51
N SER A 328 15.34 11.74 -9.34
CA SER A 328 14.68 11.40 -8.07
C SER A 328 13.18 11.68 -8.08
N LEU A 329 12.75 12.85 -8.60
CA LEU A 329 11.31 13.18 -8.68
C LEU A 329 10.57 12.25 -9.65
N PHE A 330 11.17 11.94 -10.80
CA PHE A 330 10.58 11.01 -11.78
C PHE A 330 10.39 9.61 -11.20
N PHE A 331 11.46 9.02 -10.64
CA PHE A 331 11.38 7.70 -10.04
C PHE A 331 10.52 7.71 -8.76
N GLY A 332 10.46 8.82 -8.02
CA GLY A 332 9.55 9.01 -6.90
C GLY A 332 8.10 8.86 -7.33
N ALA A 333 7.71 9.53 -8.41
CA ALA A 333 6.36 9.44 -8.96
C ALA A 333 6.04 8.01 -9.45
N VAL A 334 6.97 7.38 -10.19
CA VAL A 334 6.82 5.98 -10.64
C VAL A 334 6.67 5.04 -9.44
N ASN A 335 7.48 5.22 -8.40
CA ASN A 335 7.47 4.33 -7.24
C ASN A 335 6.16 4.43 -6.44
N ILE A 336 5.56 5.62 -6.34
CA ILE A 336 4.23 5.81 -5.75
C ILE A 336 3.17 5.06 -6.56
N VAL A 337 3.19 5.16 -7.89
CA VAL A 337 2.24 4.43 -8.74
C VAL A 337 2.36 2.91 -8.55
N LEU A 338 3.59 2.39 -8.47
CA LEU A 338 3.83 0.98 -8.18
C LEU A 338 3.32 0.59 -6.79
N GLY A 339 3.52 1.43 -5.77
CA GLY A 339 3.02 1.23 -4.42
C GLY A 339 1.49 1.20 -4.34
N ILE A 340 0.81 2.08 -5.08
CA ILE A 340 -0.66 2.11 -5.16
C ILE A 340 -1.20 0.85 -5.83
N ARG A 341 -0.57 0.40 -6.94
CA ARG A 341 -0.93 -0.87 -7.59
C ARG A 341 -0.73 -2.08 -6.67
N MET A 342 0.28 -2.05 -5.79
CA MET A 342 0.49 -3.12 -4.79
C MET A 342 -0.59 -3.13 -3.72
N ALA A 343 -1.10 -1.97 -3.36
CA ALA A 343 -2.01 -1.79 -2.26
C ALA A 343 -3.46 -2.17 -2.61
N ASP A 344 -3.72 -2.94 -3.69
CA ASP A 344 -5.00 -3.25 -4.40
C ASP A 344 -6.23 -3.67 -3.54
N ASN A 345 -6.16 -3.57 -2.22
CA ASN A 345 -7.30 -3.41 -1.29
C ASN A 345 -7.70 -1.93 -1.02
N GLY A 346 -7.03 -0.93 -1.60
CA GLY A 346 -7.23 0.49 -1.29
C GLY A 346 -8.41 1.18 -2.00
N GLY A 347 -9.08 0.48 -2.92
CA GLY A 347 -10.11 1.08 -3.78
C GLY A 347 -9.55 2.12 -4.76
N ASP A 348 -10.38 2.56 -5.70
CA ASP A 348 -9.99 3.56 -6.70
C ASP A 348 -9.59 4.92 -6.07
N GLY A 349 -9.91 5.15 -4.80
CA GLY A 349 -9.60 6.37 -4.05
C GLY A 349 -8.12 6.75 -4.01
N TRP A 350 -7.19 5.80 -3.82
CA TRP A 350 -5.75 6.12 -3.84
C TRP A 350 -5.25 6.51 -5.22
N LYS A 351 -5.76 5.86 -6.27
CA LYS A 351 -5.44 6.17 -7.68
C LYS A 351 -5.95 7.57 -8.03
N ILE A 352 -7.20 7.87 -7.64
CA ILE A 352 -7.84 9.17 -7.85
C ILE A 352 -7.09 10.26 -7.07
N GLY A 353 -6.83 10.04 -5.78
CA GLY A 353 -6.20 11.01 -4.90
C GLY A 353 -4.78 11.38 -5.34
N TYR A 354 -3.92 10.38 -5.57
CA TYR A 354 -2.59 10.65 -6.08
C TYR A 354 -2.61 11.18 -7.52
N GLY A 355 -3.52 10.69 -8.36
CA GLY A 355 -3.74 11.22 -9.71
C GLY A 355 -4.04 12.71 -9.68
N PHE A 356 -4.92 13.16 -8.79
CA PHE A 356 -5.22 14.57 -8.59
C PHE A 356 -3.99 15.38 -8.16
N VAL A 357 -3.23 14.91 -7.15
CA VAL A 357 -2.00 15.59 -6.69
C VAL A 357 -0.97 15.72 -7.82
N LEU A 358 -0.77 14.64 -8.58
CA LEU A 358 0.16 14.63 -9.71
C LEU A 358 -0.30 15.58 -10.83
N SER A 359 -1.58 15.53 -11.21
CA SER A 359 -2.16 16.41 -12.24
C SER A 359 -2.07 17.88 -11.86
N VAL A 360 -2.39 18.25 -10.62
CA VAL A 360 -2.28 19.63 -10.13
C VAL A 360 -0.81 20.10 -10.15
N THR A 361 0.12 19.24 -9.73
CA THR A 361 1.56 19.56 -9.74
C THR A 361 2.09 19.78 -11.15
N LEU A 362 1.72 18.90 -12.10
CA LEU A 362 2.09 19.04 -13.51
C LEU A 362 1.45 20.26 -14.16
N LEU A 363 0.17 20.53 -13.88
CA LEU A 363 -0.52 21.71 -14.37
C LEU A 363 0.15 22.99 -13.87
N ALA A 364 0.46 23.07 -12.56
CA ALA A 364 1.18 24.19 -11.98
C ALA A 364 2.54 24.39 -12.67
N PHE A 365 3.30 23.32 -12.90
CA PHE A 365 4.56 23.39 -13.65
C PHE A 365 4.36 23.95 -15.06
N VAL A 366 3.40 23.43 -15.83
CA VAL A 366 3.12 23.88 -17.20
C VAL A 366 2.73 25.36 -17.23
N VAL A 367 1.79 25.77 -16.37
CA VAL A 367 1.33 27.15 -16.28
C VAL A 367 2.48 28.10 -15.94
N LEU A 368 3.30 27.76 -14.95
CA LEU A 368 4.46 28.56 -14.55
C LEU A 368 5.54 28.60 -15.64
N GLU A 369 5.74 27.51 -16.38
CA GLU A 369 6.67 27.48 -17.52
C GLU A 369 6.20 28.37 -18.67
N ILE A 370 4.90 28.35 -19.00
CA ILE A 370 4.30 29.25 -20.01
C ILE A 370 4.51 30.72 -19.62
N PHE A 371 4.22 31.09 -18.36
CA PHE A 371 4.42 32.46 -17.89
C PHE A 371 5.90 32.87 -17.92
N ARG A 372 6.81 31.98 -17.53
CA ARG A 372 8.25 32.22 -17.58
C ARG A 372 8.73 32.50 -19.02
N ILE A 373 8.30 31.70 -19.99
CA ILE A 373 8.68 31.86 -21.40
C ILE A 373 8.11 33.19 -21.95
N ARG A 374 6.83 33.47 -21.70
CA ARG A 374 6.18 34.71 -22.15
C ARG A 374 6.82 35.96 -21.54
N GLY A 375 7.16 35.94 -20.25
CA GLY A 375 7.88 37.02 -19.59
C GLY A 375 9.30 37.23 -20.14
N SER A 376 9.95 36.16 -20.60
CA SER A 376 11.26 36.25 -21.26
C SER A 376 11.20 36.86 -22.67
N ILE A 377 10.08 36.71 -23.37
CA ILE A 377 9.89 37.25 -24.74
C ILE A 377 9.46 38.73 -24.69
N GLY A 378 8.73 39.14 -23.65
CA GLY A 378 8.21 40.51 -23.51
C GLY A 378 9.16 41.55 -22.93
N SER A 379 10.41 41.21 -22.60
CA SER A 379 11.41 42.18 -22.10
C SER A 379 12.29 42.65 -23.26
N PRO A 380 12.20 43.92 -23.71
CA PRO A 380 13.12 44.48 -24.70
C PRO A 380 14.52 44.51 -24.10
N SER A 381 15.53 44.07 -24.86
CA SER A 381 16.93 44.21 -24.50
C SER A 381 17.30 45.70 -24.48
N SER A 382 17.44 46.29 -23.30
CA SER A 382 18.10 47.59 -23.14
C SER A 382 19.61 47.40 -23.36
N HIS A 383 20.04 47.31 -24.61
CA HIS A 383 21.43 47.54 -24.98
C HIS A 383 21.69 49.04 -24.90
N THR A 384 22.10 49.53 -23.73
CA THR A 384 22.79 50.83 -23.65
C THR A 384 24.22 50.60 -24.14
N PRO A 385 24.69 51.27 -25.21
CA PRO A 385 26.09 51.14 -25.63
C PRO A 385 27.01 51.75 -24.57
N PRO A 386 28.25 51.23 -24.41
CA PRO A 386 29.18 51.74 -23.41
C PRO A 386 29.57 53.18 -23.74
N SER A 387 29.36 54.08 -22.77
CA SER A 387 29.91 55.44 -22.81
C SER A 387 31.43 55.35 -22.68
N PHE A 388 32.13 55.66 -23.76
CA PHE A 388 33.57 55.91 -23.73
C PHE A 388 33.81 57.27 -23.07
N GLU A 389 34.28 57.28 -21.82
CA GLU A 389 34.88 58.49 -21.23
C GLU A 389 36.30 58.65 -21.79
N ALA A 390 36.49 59.68 -22.61
CA ALA A 390 37.81 60.10 -23.06
C ALA A 390 38.42 61.02 -21.98
N HIS A 391 39.46 60.53 -21.31
CA HIS A 391 40.29 61.34 -20.42
C HIS A 391 41.04 62.39 -21.25
N GLN A 392 40.73 63.67 -21.06
CA GLN A 392 41.57 64.76 -21.58
C GLN A 392 42.83 64.88 -20.72
N SER A 393 44.00 64.69 -21.34
CA SER A 393 45.30 64.98 -20.74
C SER A 393 45.55 66.48 -20.77
N SER A 394 45.65 67.12 -19.61
CA SER A 394 46.12 68.49 -19.48
C SER A 394 47.65 68.52 -19.56
N THR A 395 48.19 69.08 -20.65
CA THR A 395 49.57 69.56 -20.73
C THR A 395 49.62 71.02 -20.27
N SER A 396 50.32 71.28 -19.17
CA SER A 396 50.72 72.63 -18.75
C SER A 396 52.04 73.00 -19.42
N VAL A 397 52.08 74.21 -19.98
CA VAL A 397 53.24 74.92 -20.55
C VAL A 397 54.29 75.22 -19.50
#